data_AF-A0A1F6GGK2-F1
#
_entry.id   AF-A0A1F6GGK2-F1
#
_cell.length_a   1.000
_cell.length_b   1.000
_cell.length_c   1.000
_cell.angle_alpha   90.00
_cell.angle_beta   90.00
_cell.angle_gamma   90.00
#
_symmetry.space_group_name_H-M   'P 1'
#
loop_
_entity.id
_entity.type
_entity.pdbx_description
1 polymer ?
#
loop_
_entity_poly.entity_id
_entity_poly.type
_entity_poly.pdbx_seq_one_letter_code
_entity_poly.pdbx_strand_id
1 'polypeptide(L)'
;MKLNQESLVSTKSFLGLFLLFFLTWASPAWAASLTLAAKQLVSQIKSLDPTYSTTSTAQSPFARLILQVKNRHSKLADQTAQAIELELRQVFTKDYKSLKLVLPQQALAGVPSKGTLQLMVEYESSGPKIHLHFQVTEGLQSGTVLLSGKETFLRSESGGNRLIAVLDFEGKGFSSEQLKALSEVFRARLSGTGKLALSSSAEVDKMRPDEIQRQYHCSRDECATLIGEQLGVDQVISAAIYTLSPGHFVLSAKLLEIRNRQIVASESITAEANLIGLPTLVERLADQLLSKNKALLSPKIEPFLVPSNEPQWTPPGAKP
;
A
#
# COMPACT_ATOMS: atom_id res chain seq x y z
N MET A 1 -77.34 -9.08 41.08
CA MET A 1 -78.31 -7.98 41.32
C MET A 1 -77.55 -6.66 41.13
N LYS A 2 -77.90 -5.89 40.08
CA LYS A 2 -77.55 -4.47 39.77
C LYS A 2 -76.07 -4.03 39.86
N LEU A 3 -75.43 -3.74 38.71
CA LEU A 3 -75.25 -2.41 38.06
C LEU A 3 -74.01 -1.66 38.62
N ASN A 4 -72.99 -1.38 37.80
CA ASN A 4 -72.78 -0.13 37.02
C ASN A 4 -72.67 1.11 37.94
N GLN A 5 -71.75 2.08 37.77
CA GLN A 5 -71.29 2.71 36.52
C GLN A 5 -70.20 3.76 36.86
N GLU A 6 -69.30 4.03 35.89
CA GLU A 6 -68.78 5.37 35.46
C GLU A 6 -68.01 6.27 36.45
N SER A 7 -67.12 7.19 36.08
CA SER A 7 -66.36 7.61 34.87
C SER A 7 -65.51 8.84 35.32
N LEU A 8 -64.32 9.17 34.80
CA LEU A 8 -64.03 10.19 33.77
C LEU A 8 -62.50 10.45 33.79
N VAL A 9 -61.73 10.20 32.71
CA VAL A 9 -61.32 11.11 31.61
C VAL A 9 -60.18 12.09 31.95
N SER A 10 -59.04 12.00 31.22
CA SER A 10 -58.33 13.13 30.55
C SER A 10 -57.05 12.65 29.80
N THR A 11 -57.15 12.27 28.52
CA THR A 11 -56.64 12.95 27.29
C THR A 11 -55.17 12.79 26.85
N LYS A 12 -55.02 12.11 25.68
CA LYS A 12 -54.22 12.42 24.46
C LYS A 12 -52.67 12.40 24.45
N SER A 13 -52.09 11.44 23.71
CA SER A 13 -51.30 11.64 22.46
C SER A 13 -50.83 10.27 21.92
N PHE A 14 -51.23 9.80 20.74
CA PHE A 14 -50.76 10.09 19.37
C PHE A 14 -49.51 9.27 18.96
N LEU A 15 -49.68 8.44 17.91
CA LEU A 15 -48.68 7.75 17.05
C LEU A 15 -47.79 6.69 17.75
N GLY A 16 -47.78 5.43 17.34
CA GLY A 16 -47.50 4.96 15.99
C GLY A 16 -45.98 4.80 15.82
N LEU A 17 -45.53 3.63 15.33
CA LEU A 17 -44.14 3.30 14.93
C LEU A 17 -43.29 2.55 15.98
N PHE A 18 -43.46 1.22 16.11
CA PHE A 18 -42.35 0.36 16.54
C PHE A 18 -41.71 -0.25 15.29
N LEU A 19 -40.72 0.50 14.80
CA LEU A 19 -39.85 0.20 13.67
C LEU A 19 -39.09 -1.12 13.91
N LEU A 20 -39.09 -1.93 12.86
CA LEU A 20 -38.17 -3.03 12.59
C LEU A 20 -36.73 -2.64 12.95
N PHE A 21 -36.17 -3.19 14.02
CA PHE A 21 -34.72 -3.26 14.21
C PHE A 21 -34.23 -4.63 13.69
N PHE A 22 -34.31 -4.79 12.37
CA PHE A 22 -33.33 -5.64 11.70
C PHE A 22 -31.99 -4.93 11.86
N LEU A 23 -31.18 -5.35 12.84
CA LEU A 23 -29.75 -5.12 12.81
C LEU A 23 -29.21 -5.90 11.61
N THR A 24 -29.32 -5.31 10.42
CA THR A 24 -28.39 -5.61 9.35
C THR A 24 -27.03 -5.23 9.91
N TRP A 25 -26.27 -6.23 10.36
CA TRP A 25 -24.83 -6.15 10.30
C TRP A 25 -24.48 -5.93 8.83
N ALA A 26 -24.46 -4.66 8.43
CA ALA A 26 -23.64 -4.22 7.34
C ALA A 26 -22.22 -4.49 7.82
N SER A 27 -21.68 -5.65 7.44
CA SER A 27 -20.25 -5.89 7.45
C SER A 27 -19.56 -4.62 6.95
N PRO A 28 -18.52 -4.10 7.60
CA PRO A 28 -17.82 -2.94 7.08
C PRO A 28 -17.39 -3.29 5.67
N ALA A 29 -17.96 -2.60 4.67
CA ALA A 29 -17.60 -2.76 3.27
C ALA A 29 -16.08 -2.63 3.20
N TRP A 30 -15.45 -3.72 2.76
CA TRP A 30 -14.01 -3.88 2.71
C TRP A 30 -13.49 -2.71 1.91
N ALA A 31 -12.83 -1.77 2.58
CA ALA A 31 -12.41 -0.59 1.87
C ALA A 31 -11.33 -1.02 0.87
N ALA A 32 -11.63 -0.79 -0.40
CA ALA A 32 -10.91 -1.35 -1.53
C ALA A 32 -9.42 -1.01 -1.48
N SER A 33 -8.55 -1.90 -1.95
CA SER A 33 -7.15 -1.58 -2.23
C SER A 33 -7.05 -0.73 -3.50
N LEU A 34 -5.91 -0.05 -3.71
CA LEU A 34 -5.68 0.69 -4.95
C LEU A 34 -5.83 -0.20 -6.18
N THR A 35 -5.35 -1.44 -6.13
CA THR A 35 -5.49 -2.42 -7.22
C THR A 35 -6.96 -2.74 -7.51
N LEU A 36 -7.81 -2.84 -6.47
CA LEU A 36 -9.24 -3.12 -6.67
C LEU A 36 -9.95 -1.92 -7.30
N ALA A 37 -9.66 -0.70 -6.82
CA ALA A 37 -10.17 0.53 -7.43
C ALA A 37 -9.71 0.68 -8.89
N ALA A 38 -8.45 0.34 -9.17
CA ALA A 38 -7.90 0.32 -10.53
C ALA A 38 -8.64 -0.68 -11.44
N LYS A 39 -8.90 -1.90 -10.96
CA LYS A 39 -9.67 -2.91 -11.71
C LYS A 39 -11.11 -2.47 -11.98
N GLN A 40 -11.77 -1.86 -10.99
CA GLN A 40 -13.12 -1.31 -11.16
C GLN A 40 -13.11 -0.23 -12.24
N LEU A 41 -12.15 0.69 -12.18
CA LEU A 41 -12.01 1.75 -13.18
C LEU A 41 -11.73 1.17 -14.58
N VAL A 42 -10.85 0.18 -14.71
CA VAL A 42 -10.61 -0.53 -15.98
C VAL A 42 -11.90 -1.17 -16.51
N SER A 43 -12.69 -1.82 -15.65
CA SER A 43 -13.97 -2.43 -16.06
C SER A 43 -14.99 -1.42 -16.56
N GLN A 44 -15.06 -0.24 -15.93
CA GLN A 44 -15.95 0.83 -16.35
C GLN A 44 -15.52 1.42 -17.70
N ILE A 45 -14.22 1.63 -17.93
CA ILE A 45 -13.74 2.11 -19.24
C ILE A 45 -13.98 1.07 -20.34
N LYS A 46 -13.75 -0.21 -20.05
CA LYS A 46 -14.05 -1.29 -21.00
C LYS A 46 -15.51 -1.34 -21.41
N SER A 47 -16.43 -0.96 -20.53
CA SER A 47 -17.86 -0.88 -20.87
C SER A 47 -18.18 0.20 -21.93
N LEU A 48 -17.30 1.17 -22.13
CA LEU A 48 -17.43 2.17 -23.21
C LEU A 48 -17.08 1.59 -24.57
N ASP A 49 -16.35 0.47 -24.61
CA ASP A 49 -15.94 -0.19 -25.84
C ASP A 49 -16.99 -1.24 -26.25
N PRO A 50 -17.79 -0.99 -27.30
CA PRO A 50 -18.83 -1.91 -27.74
C PRO A 50 -18.27 -3.26 -28.22
N THR A 51 -16.98 -3.34 -28.55
CA THR A 51 -16.32 -4.58 -28.99
C THR A 51 -15.84 -5.44 -27.81
N TYR A 52 -15.77 -4.89 -26.60
CA TYR A 52 -15.19 -5.55 -25.42
C TYR A 52 -15.93 -6.82 -24.97
N SER A 53 -17.25 -6.91 -25.19
CA SER A 53 -18.07 -8.05 -24.76
C SER A 53 -18.19 -9.16 -25.80
N THR A 54 -17.73 -8.93 -27.02
CA THR A 54 -17.95 -9.83 -28.15
C THR A 54 -16.66 -10.53 -28.55
N THR A 55 -16.73 -11.82 -28.86
CA THR A 55 -15.67 -12.62 -29.53
C THR A 55 -15.45 -12.17 -30.98
N SER A 56 -15.63 -10.88 -31.26
CA SER A 56 -15.60 -10.25 -32.57
C SER A 56 -14.19 -9.75 -32.87
N THR A 57 -13.73 -10.00 -34.09
CA THR A 57 -12.47 -9.50 -34.66
C THR A 57 -12.51 -8.00 -34.98
N ALA A 58 -13.59 -7.29 -34.61
CA ALA A 58 -13.69 -5.84 -34.77
C ALA A 58 -12.67 -5.10 -33.89
N GLN A 59 -11.87 -4.24 -34.50
CA GLN A 59 -10.93 -3.38 -33.78
C GLN A 59 -11.68 -2.40 -32.88
N SER A 60 -11.28 -2.33 -31.61
CA SER A 60 -11.78 -1.34 -30.65
C SER A 60 -11.79 0.05 -31.27
N PRO A 61 -12.86 0.85 -31.09
CA PRO A 61 -12.86 2.24 -31.53
C PRO A 61 -11.80 3.05 -30.78
N PHE A 62 -11.31 2.57 -29.64
CA PHE A 62 -10.29 3.21 -28.81
C PHE A 62 -8.97 2.42 -28.89
N ALA A 63 -8.02 2.92 -29.67
CA ALA A 63 -6.72 2.30 -29.82
C ALA A 63 -5.71 2.78 -28.76
N ARG A 64 -5.94 3.95 -28.14
CA ARG A 64 -4.98 4.63 -27.27
C ARG A 64 -5.62 5.19 -26.01
N LEU A 65 -4.87 5.18 -24.91
CA LEU A 65 -5.24 5.82 -23.65
C LEU A 65 -4.11 6.69 -23.13
N ILE A 66 -4.43 7.95 -22.85
CA ILE A 66 -3.55 8.86 -22.13
C ILE A 66 -4.06 8.93 -20.70
N LEU A 67 -3.26 8.42 -19.77
CA LEU A 67 -3.53 8.50 -18.34
C LEU A 67 -2.76 9.69 -17.75
N GLN A 68 -3.46 10.51 -16.99
CA GLN A 68 -2.87 11.60 -16.20
C GLN A 68 -3.43 11.55 -14.79
N VAL A 69 -2.54 11.54 -13.79
CA VAL A 69 -2.93 11.61 -12.38
C VAL A 69 -2.36 12.89 -11.76
N LYS A 70 -3.18 13.62 -11.01
CA LYS A 70 -2.75 14.82 -10.28
C LYS A 70 -3.46 14.95 -8.95
N ASN A 71 -2.85 15.66 -8.02
CA ASN A 71 -3.51 16.03 -6.77
C ASN A 71 -4.60 17.07 -7.06
N ARG A 72 -5.79 16.88 -6.48
CA ARG A 72 -6.95 17.74 -6.70
C ARG A 72 -6.74 19.17 -6.21
N HIS A 73 -5.95 19.36 -5.15
CA HIS A 73 -5.70 20.66 -4.53
C HIS A 73 -4.50 21.36 -5.17
N SER A 74 -3.33 20.70 -5.19
CA SER A 74 -2.11 21.33 -5.72
C SER A 74 -2.07 21.35 -7.25
N LYS A 75 -2.89 20.53 -7.92
CA LYS A 75 -2.89 20.31 -9.37
C LYS A 75 -1.58 19.74 -9.93
N LEU A 76 -0.68 19.27 -9.06
CA LEU A 76 0.61 18.68 -9.43
C LEU A 76 0.56 17.16 -9.48
N ALA A 77 1.41 16.57 -10.33
CA ALA A 77 1.71 15.14 -10.36
C ALA A 77 2.80 14.82 -9.31
N ASP A 78 2.44 14.94 -8.04
CA ASP A 78 3.33 14.62 -6.91
C ASP A 78 3.62 13.11 -6.76
N GLN A 79 4.43 12.72 -5.77
CA GLN A 79 4.82 11.32 -5.56
C GLN A 79 3.63 10.37 -5.35
N THR A 80 2.54 10.83 -4.75
CA THR A 80 1.34 9.99 -4.56
C THR A 80 0.59 9.83 -5.88
N ALA A 81 0.48 10.90 -6.69
CA ALA A 81 -0.06 10.81 -8.04
C ALA A 81 0.75 9.84 -8.91
N GLN A 82 2.09 9.89 -8.86
CA GLN A 82 2.97 8.99 -9.61
C GLN A 82 2.78 7.52 -9.21
N ALA A 83 2.62 7.23 -7.92
CA ALA A 83 2.36 5.88 -7.43
C ALA A 83 1.00 5.34 -7.90
N ILE A 84 -0.05 6.18 -7.82
CA ILE A 84 -1.39 5.85 -8.33
C ILE A 84 -1.33 5.60 -9.85
N GLU A 85 -0.63 6.46 -10.58
CA GLU A 85 -0.47 6.34 -12.03
C GLU A 85 0.22 5.04 -12.42
N LEU A 86 1.31 4.67 -11.72
CA LEU A 86 2.05 3.43 -11.99
C LEU A 86 1.16 2.19 -11.81
N GLU A 87 0.42 2.11 -10.71
CA GLU A 87 -0.49 0.99 -10.45
C GLU A 87 -1.60 0.92 -11.52
N LEU A 88 -2.22 2.06 -11.85
CA LEU A 88 -3.21 2.12 -12.92
C LEU A 88 -2.61 1.62 -14.24
N ARG A 89 -1.42 2.08 -14.64
CA ARG A 89 -0.73 1.62 -15.86
C ARG A 89 -0.54 0.11 -15.86
N GLN A 90 -0.11 -0.47 -14.74
CA GLN A 90 0.08 -1.92 -14.63
C GLN A 90 -1.24 -2.67 -14.83
N VAL A 91 -2.31 -2.26 -14.16
CA VAL A 91 -3.63 -2.91 -14.30
C VAL A 91 -4.19 -2.73 -15.71
N PHE A 92 -4.11 -1.53 -16.30
CA PHE A 92 -4.55 -1.29 -17.69
C PHE A 92 -3.77 -2.15 -18.69
N THR A 93 -2.44 -2.24 -18.56
CA THR A 93 -1.61 -3.05 -19.47
C THR A 93 -1.95 -4.54 -19.37
N LYS A 94 -2.23 -5.01 -18.15
CA LYS A 94 -2.54 -6.42 -17.89
C LYS A 94 -3.95 -6.79 -18.34
N ASP A 95 -4.94 -5.99 -17.95
CA ASP A 95 -6.34 -6.34 -18.04
C ASP A 95 -6.98 -5.77 -19.32
N TYR A 96 -6.42 -4.75 -19.97
CA TYR A 96 -6.93 -4.14 -21.21
C TYR A 96 -5.89 -4.12 -22.34
N LYS A 97 -5.45 -5.31 -22.76
CA LYS A 97 -4.33 -5.52 -23.71
C LYS A 97 -4.46 -4.83 -25.07
N SER A 98 -5.68 -4.60 -25.57
CA SER A 98 -5.91 -3.94 -26.86
C SER A 98 -5.69 -2.42 -26.82
N LEU A 99 -5.66 -1.83 -25.63
CA LEU A 99 -5.52 -0.39 -25.44
C LEU A 99 -4.04 -0.01 -25.26
N LYS A 100 -3.50 0.80 -26.17
CA LYS A 100 -2.11 1.27 -26.05
C LYS A 100 -2.03 2.48 -25.12
N LEU A 101 -1.38 2.30 -23.97
CA LEU A 101 -1.06 3.41 -23.07
C LEU A 101 -0.02 4.34 -23.71
N VAL A 102 -0.34 5.63 -23.79
CA VAL A 102 0.54 6.69 -24.30
C VAL A 102 1.00 7.56 -23.15
N LEU A 103 2.29 7.90 -23.14
CA LEU A 103 2.85 8.80 -22.15
C LEU A 103 2.39 10.25 -22.42
N PRO A 104 2.02 11.04 -21.40
CA PRO A 104 1.60 12.43 -21.58
C PRO A 104 2.60 13.29 -22.36
N GLN A 105 3.89 13.02 -22.22
CA GLN A 105 4.97 13.72 -22.93
C GLN A 105 4.95 13.41 -24.45
N GLN A 106 4.56 12.19 -24.82
CA GLN A 106 4.41 11.76 -26.22
C GLN A 106 3.07 12.22 -26.81
N ALA A 107 2.06 12.50 -25.99
CA ALA A 107 0.78 13.04 -26.43
C ALA A 107 0.89 14.44 -27.05
N LEU A 108 1.96 15.18 -26.75
CA LEU A 108 2.26 16.49 -27.33
C LEU A 108 2.80 16.40 -28.77
N ALA A 109 3.17 15.21 -29.26
CA ALA A 109 3.74 14.99 -30.59
C ALA A 109 2.85 14.05 -31.42
N GLY A 110 1.86 14.60 -32.11
CA GLY A 110 1.18 13.92 -33.22
C GLY A 110 0.24 12.75 -32.86
N VAL A 111 -0.24 12.65 -31.62
CA VAL A 111 -1.25 11.64 -31.28
C VAL A 111 -2.61 12.05 -31.87
N PRO A 112 -3.24 11.19 -32.69
CA PRO A 112 -4.53 11.52 -33.31
C PRO A 112 -5.63 11.60 -32.27
N SER A 113 -6.49 12.62 -32.35
CA SER A 113 -7.61 12.80 -31.42
C SER A 113 -8.65 11.69 -31.54
N LYS A 114 -8.89 11.17 -32.75
CA LYS A 114 -9.84 10.09 -33.01
C LYS A 114 -9.30 8.75 -32.51
N GLY A 115 -10.11 8.03 -31.74
CA GLY A 115 -9.75 6.74 -31.15
C GLY A 115 -8.71 6.81 -30.03
N THR A 116 -8.53 8.00 -29.44
CA THR A 116 -7.71 8.22 -28.25
C THR A 116 -8.62 8.61 -27.09
N LEU A 117 -8.53 7.89 -25.99
CA LEU A 117 -9.16 8.25 -24.72
C LEU A 117 -8.17 9.02 -23.86
N GLN A 118 -8.65 10.06 -23.19
CA GLN A 118 -7.92 10.74 -22.13
C GLN A 118 -8.61 10.43 -20.79
N LEU A 119 -7.88 9.74 -19.91
CA LEU A 119 -8.29 9.46 -18.53
C LEU A 119 -7.55 10.42 -17.60
N MET A 120 -8.30 11.37 -17.06
CA MET A 120 -7.83 12.28 -16.03
C MET A 120 -8.27 11.77 -14.68
N VAL A 121 -7.33 11.64 -13.74
CA VAL A 121 -7.60 11.22 -12.36
C VAL A 121 -7.09 12.32 -11.42
N GLU A 122 -8.00 12.93 -10.67
CA GLU A 122 -7.68 13.83 -9.57
C GLU A 122 -7.83 13.08 -8.25
N TYR A 123 -6.80 13.07 -7.41
CA TYR A 123 -6.87 12.44 -6.10
C TYR A 123 -6.95 13.46 -4.96
N GLU A 124 -7.66 13.11 -3.89
CA GLU A 124 -7.64 13.82 -2.61
C GLU A 124 -7.55 12.83 -1.45
N SER A 125 -6.86 13.24 -0.38
CA SER A 125 -6.64 12.41 0.80
C SER A 125 -7.51 12.89 1.97
N SER A 126 -8.18 11.97 2.65
CA SER A 126 -8.92 12.22 3.90
C SER A 126 -8.52 11.16 4.93
N GLY A 127 -7.50 11.48 5.73
CA GLY A 127 -6.86 10.51 6.62
C GLY A 127 -6.29 9.32 5.82
N PRO A 128 -6.66 8.06 6.16
CA PRO A 128 -6.20 6.87 5.45
C PRO A 128 -6.95 6.61 4.14
N LYS A 129 -8.01 7.37 3.83
CA LYS A 129 -8.80 7.20 2.60
C LYS A 129 -8.23 8.08 1.50
N ILE A 130 -8.06 7.52 0.32
CA ILE A 130 -7.78 8.27 -0.90
C ILE A 130 -9.00 8.17 -1.80
N HIS A 131 -9.49 9.33 -2.22
CA HIS A 131 -10.58 9.45 -3.16
C HIS A 131 -10.01 9.78 -4.54
N LEU A 132 -10.30 8.94 -5.53
CA LEU A 132 -9.99 9.14 -6.93
C LEU A 132 -11.22 9.69 -7.63
N HIS A 133 -11.15 10.92 -8.12
CA HIS A 133 -12.14 11.51 -9.02
C HIS A 133 -11.60 11.35 -10.43
N PHE A 134 -12.29 10.60 -11.28
CA PHE A 134 -11.81 10.34 -12.62
C PHE A 134 -12.79 10.82 -13.67
N GLN A 135 -12.24 11.15 -14.84
CA GLN A 135 -12.96 11.62 -16.00
C GLN A 135 -12.32 11.05 -17.25
N VAL A 136 -13.14 10.47 -18.12
CA VAL A 136 -12.74 9.91 -19.40
C VAL A 136 -13.33 10.78 -20.50
N THR A 137 -12.48 11.32 -21.36
CA THR A 137 -12.87 12.13 -22.51
C THR A 137 -12.38 11.50 -23.81
N GLU A 138 -13.16 11.64 -24.88
CA GLU A 138 -12.71 11.26 -26.22
C GLU A 138 -11.85 12.38 -26.83
N GLY A 139 -10.61 12.08 -27.21
CA GLY A 139 -9.67 13.06 -27.76
C GLY A 139 -8.88 13.83 -26.69
N LEU A 140 -8.15 14.87 -27.14
CA LEU A 140 -7.24 15.66 -26.32
C LEU A 140 -7.87 17.00 -25.90
N GLN A 141 -7.82 17.32 -24.60
CA GLN A 141 -8.03 18.67 -24.00
C GLN A 141 -9.41 19.36 -24.18
N SER A 142 -10.30 18.88 -25.05
CA SER A 142 -11.64 19.47 -25.29
C SER A 142 -12.70 18.45 -25.70
N GLY A 143 -12.45 17.17 -25.40
CA GLY A 143 -13.29 16.05 -25.75
C GLY A 143 -14.62 15.99 -25.01
N THR A 144 -15.61 15.32 -25.61
CA THR A 144 -16.85 14.95 -24.93
C THR A 144 -16.53 14.02 -23.75
N VAL A 145 -17.10 14.30 -22.58
CA VAL A 145 -16.99 13.43 -21.41
C VAL A 145 -17.81 12.18 -21.64
N LEU A 146 -17.15 11.02 -21.70
CA LEU A 146 -17.80 9.73 -21.89
C LEU A 146 -18.21 9.09 -20.56
N LEU A 147 -17.39 9.29 -19.53
CA LEU A 147 -17.59 8.74 -18.21
C LEU A 147 -16.91 9.62 -17.18
N SER A 148 -17.53 9.79 -16.01
CA SER A 148 -16.87 10.30 -14.82
C SER A 148 -17.35 9.53 -13.61
N GLY A 149 -16.54 9.52 -12.56
CA GLY A 149 -16.91 8.85 -11.34
C GLY A 149 -15.93 9.09 -10.21
N LYS A 150 -16.21 8.42 -9.10
CA LYS A 150 -15.40 8.51 -7.88
C LYS A 150 -15.16 7.11 -7.34
N GLU A 151 -13.90 6.73 -7.23
CA GLU A 151 -13.51 5.54 -6.48
C GLU A 151 -12.86 5.94 -5.16
N THR A 152 -13.03 5.12 -4.14
CA THR A 152 -12.37 5.34 -2.84
C THR A 152 -11.65 4.08 -2.45
N PHE A 153 -10.38 4.21 -2.14
CA PHE A 153 -9.58 3.13 -1.62
C PHE A 153 -8.95 3.57 -0.30
N LEU A 154 -8.68 2.61 0.58
CA LEU A 154 -7.76 2.91 1.67
C LEU A 154 -6.37 2.92 1.09
N ARG A 155 -5.59 3.94 1.47
CA ARG A 155 -4.16 3.90 1.33
C ARG A 155 -3.70 2.61 2.01
N SER A 156 -3.46 1.59 1.20
CA SER A 156 -2.71 0.43 1.63
C SER A 156 -1.41 1.02 2.13
N GLU A 157 -1.09 0.83 3.41
CA GLU A 157 0.31 0.80 3.77
C GLU A 157 0.89 -0.32 2.93
N SER A 158 1.46 0.06 1.78
CA SER A 158 1.88 -0.81 0.70
C SER A 158 2.59 -2.07 1.23
N GLY A 159 1.83 -3.14 1.41
CA GLY A 159 2.33 -4.51 1.53
C GLY A 159 2.66 -5.09 0.16
N GLY A 160 3.23 -4.26 -0.74
CA GLY A 160 4.15 -4.76 -1.74
C GLY A 160 5.46 -5.05 -1.01
N ASN A 161 6.22 -6.06 -1.43
CA ASN A 161 7.44 -6.52 -0.78
C ASN A 161 8.44 -5.36 -0.62
N ARG A 162 8.31 -4.57 0.45
CA ARG A 162 9.13 -3.37 0.70
C ARG A 162 10.54 -3.86 0.87
N LEU A 163 11.46 -3.35 0.06
CA LEU A 163 12.86 -3.70 0.23
C LEU A 163 13.37 -2.92 1.45
N ILE A 164 13.92 -3.65 2.42
CA ILE A 164 14.39 -3.10 3.70
C ILE A 164 15.91 -3.29 3.77
N ALA A 165 16.66 -2.21 3.98
CA ALA A 165 18.06 -2.33 4.37
C ALA A 165 18.18 -2.37 5.89
N VAL A 166 19.06 -3.23 6.41
CA VAL A 166 19.39 -3.29 7.83
C VAL A 166 20.81 -2.81 7.97
N LEU A 167 21.03 -1.70 8.68
CA LEU A 167 22.37 -1.19 8.97
C LEU A 167 23.02 -1.98 10.10
N ASP A 168 24.35 -1.94 10.18
CA ASP A 168 25.06 -2.52 11.31
C ASP A 168 24.66 -1.82 12.63
N PHE A 169 24.78 -2.53 13.75
CA PHE A 169 24.61 -1.94 15.07
C PHE A 169 25.65 -0.85 15.32
N GLU A 170 25.24 0.24 15.96
CA GLU A 170 26.17 1.19 16.57
C GLU A 170 26.26 0.95 18.07
N GLY A 171 27.45 1.06 18.66
CA GLY A 171 27.60 0.96 20.10
C GLY A 171 28.97 1.39 20.59
N LYS A 172 29.01 2.19 21.67
CA LYS A 172 30.26 2.57 22.32
C LYS A 172 30.77 1.40 23.17
N GLY A 173 32.07 1.13 23.10
CA GLY A 173 32.71 0.06 23.87
C GLY A 173 32.62 -1.34 23.24
N PHE A 174 32.20 -1.42 21.97
CA PHE A 174 32.20 -2.64 21.16
C PHE A 174 33.14 -2.46 19.96
N SER A 175 33.81 -3.54 19.53
CA SER A 175 34.58 -3.52 18.29
C SER A 175 33.67 -3.57 17.07
N SER A 176 34.17 -3.14 15.92
CA SER A 176 33.44 -3.24 14.64
C SER A 176 33.09 -4.69 14.31
N GLU A 177 33.95 -5.66 14.62
CA GLU A 177 33.64 -7.08 14.41
C GLU A 177 32.51 -7.57 15.31
N GLN A 178 32.48 -7.14 16.57
CA GLN A 178 31.40 -7.49 17.50
C GLN A 178 30.06 -6.94 17.04
N LEU A 179 30.02 -5.66 16.65
CA LEU A 179 28.81 -5.02 16.14
C LEU A 179 28.34 -5.67 14.84
N LYS A 180 29.26 -6.00 13.92
CA LYS A 180 28.94 -6.71 12.68
C LYS A 180 28.38 -8.10 12.95
N ALA A 181 28.97 -8.86 13.89
CA ALA A 181 28.46 -10.17 14.27
C ALA A 181 27.04 -10.10 14.85
N LEU A 182 26.75 -9.13 15.74
CA LEU A 182 25.40 -8.90 16.25
C LEU A 182 24.42 -8.50 15.13
N SER A 183 24.89 -7.71 14.17
CA SER A 183 24.08 -7.29 13.02
C SER A 183 23.71 -8.45 12.11
N GLU A 184 24.64 -9.40 11.88
CA GLU A 184 24.35 -10.62 11.12
C GLU A 184 23.35 -11.52 11.86
N VAL A 185 23.44 -11.65 13.19
CA VAL A 185 22.43 -12.36 13.99
C VAL A 185 21.06 -11.69 13.83
N PHE A 186 21.01 -10.36 13.90
CA PHE A 186 19.77 -9.60 13.72
C PHE A 186 19.16 -9.81 12.32
N ARG A 187 19.96 -9.68 11.27
CA ARG A 187 19.55 -9.90 9.87
C ARG A 187 19.09 -11.33 9.63
N ALA A 188 19.79 -12.32 10.19
CA ALA A 188 19.43 -13.72 10.11
C ALA A 188 18.07 -13.98 10.79
N ARG A 189 17.83 -13.38 11.96
CA ARG A 189 16.54 -13.51 12.65
C ARG A 189 15.40 -12.87 11.87
N LEU A 190 15.61 -11.67 11.34
CA LEU A 190 14.62 -10.96 10.51
C LEU A 190 14.30 -11.73 9.22
N SER A 191 15.31 -12.15 8.47
CA SER A 191 15.15 -12.88 7.20
C SER A 191 14.58 -14.28 7.41
N GLY A 192 14.92 -14.96 8.50
CA GLY A 192 14.40 -16.28 8.87
C GLY A 192 12.89 -16.33 9.07
N THR A 193 12.22 -15.18 9.21
CA THR A 193 10.75 -15.13 9.27
C THR A 193 10.07 -15.33 7.92
N GLY A 194 10.78 -15.11 6.81
CA GLY A 194 10.25 -15.20 5.44
C GLY A 194 9.21 -14.14 5.09
N LYS A 195 9.05 -13.09 5.91
CA LYS A 195 8.02 -12.05 5.75
C LYS A 195 8.55 -10.71 5.24
N LEU A 196 9.86 -10.57 5.11
CA LEU A 196 10.56 -9.34 4.75
C LEU A 196 11.41 -9.56 3.50
N ALA A 197 11.45 -8.59 2.60
CA ALA A 197 12.52 -8.47 1.61
C ALA A 197 13.66 -7.64 2.20
N LEU A 198 14.79 -8.29 2.50
CA LEU A 198 15.98 -7.59 2.97
C LEU A 198 16.96 -7.40 1.82
N SER A 199 17.60 -6.22 1.76
CA SER A 199 18.81 -6.03 0.94
C SER A 199 19.96 -6.88 1.49
N SER A 200 20.87 -7.29 0.61
CA SER A 200 22.02 -8.08 1.02
C SER A 200 22.97 -7.25 1.89
N SER A 201 23.61 -7.88 2.88
CA SER A 201 24.62 -7.21 3.71
C SER A 201 25.77 -6.66 2.87
N ALA A 202 26.15 -7.35 1.80
CA ALA A 202 27.16 -6.91 0.85
C ALA A 202 26.80 -5.62 0.08
N GLU A 203 25.52 -5.39 -0.23
CA GLU A 203 25.06 -4.14 -0.84
C GLU A 203 25.09 -2.99 0.16
N VAL A 204 24.64 -3.24 1.40
CA VAL A 204 24.69 -2.25 2.47
C VAL A 204 26.15 -1.84 2.78
N ASP A 205 27.06 -2.82 2.84
CA ASP A 205 28.49 -2.58 3.10
C ASP A 205 29.15 -1.69 2.03
N LYS A 206 28.74 -1.82 0.75
CA LYS A 206 29.26 -0.99 -0.36
C LYS A 206 28.97 0.50 -0.17
N MET A 207 27.95 0.84 0.60
CA MET A 207 27.58 2.23 0.87
C MET A 207 28.49 2.91 1.87
N ARG A 208 29.31 2.16 2.60
CA ARG A 208 30.23 2.68 3.62
C ARG A 208 29.50 3.63 4.59
N PRO A 209 28.47 3.14 5.31
CA PRO A 209 27.61 3.96 6.15
C PRO A 209 28.38 4.83 7.16
N ASP A 210 29.47 4.29 7.72
CA ASP A 210 30.35 5.00 8.66
C ASP A 210 31.14 6.15 8.02
N GLU A 211 31.40 6.10 6.70
CA GLU A 211 32.02 7.20 5.97
C GLU A 211 31.00 8.29 5.66
N ILE A 212 29.79 7.91 5.25
CA ILE A 212 28.69 8.86 5.03
C ILE A 212 28.43 9.65 6.32
N GLN A 213 28.35 8.98 7.46
CA GLN A 213 28.12 9.65 8.75
C GLN A 213 29.26 10.61 9.13
N ARG A 214 30.51 10.25 8.84
CA ARG A 214 31.67 11.12 9.05
C ARG A 214 31.70 12.31 8.09
N GLN A 215 31.31 12.12 6.84
CA GLN A 215 31.33 13.15 5.80
C GLN A 215 30.22 14.19 5.99
N TYR A 216 29.01 13.72 6.31
CA TYR A 216 27.83 14.58 6.41
C TYR A 216 27.53 15.05 7.83
N HIS A 217 28.23 14.51 8.83
CA HIS A 217 27.99 14.80 10.25
C HIS A 217 26.51 14.66 10.66
N CYS A 218 25.78 13.76 10.01
CA CYS A 218 24.36 13.51 10.26
C CYS A 218 24.15 12.59 11.47
N SER A 219 22.98 12.69 12.09
CA SER A 219 22.54 11.70 13.07
C SER A 219 22.34 10.33 12.40
N ARG A 220 22.36 9.25 13.19
CA ARG A 220 22.16 7.88 12.67
C ARG A 220 20.89 7.74 11.83
N ASP A 221 19.80 8.37 12.26
CA ASP A 221 18.50 8.32 11.57
C ASP A 221 18.49 9.14 10.27
N GLU A 222 19.14 10.30 10.25
CA GLU A 222 19.31 11.12 9.05
C GLU A 222 20.22 10.43 8.02
N CYS A 223 21.36 9.88 8.45
CA CYS A 223 22.25 9.15 7.55
C CYS A 223 21.60 7.86 7.03
N ALA A 224 20.83 7.16 7.87
CA ALA A 224 20.09 5.97 7.46
C ALA A 224 19.13 6.26 6.31
N THR A 225 18.49 7.44 6.32
CA THR A 225 17.63 7.88 5.23
C THR A 225 18.43 8.08 3.94
N LEU A 226 19.58 8.76 3.99
CA LEU A 226 20.45 8.98 2.84
C LEU A 226 20.99 7.67 2.25
N ILE A 227 21.43 6.74 3.12
CA ILE A 227 21.89 5.41 2.72
C ILE A 227 20.75 4.64 2.04
N GLY A 228 19.52 4.74 2.58
CA GLY A 228 18.35 4.09 2.01
C GLY A 228 17.98 4.61 0.61
N GLU A 229 18.03 5.93 0.41
CA GLU A 229 17.82 6.55 -0.90
C GLU A 229 18.83 6.06 -1.94
N GLN A 230 20.11 5.99 -1.55
CA GLN A 230 21.17 5.53 -2.45
C GLN A 230 21.11 4.03 -2.75
N LEU A 231 20.66 3.20 -1.80
CA LEU A 231 20.42 1.77 -2.01
C LEU A 231 19.12 1.47 -2.79
N GLY A 232 18.25 2.45 -2.96
CA GLY A 232 16.94 2.26 -3.59
C GLY A 232 15.99 1.37 -2.78
N VAL A 233 16.13 1.37 -1.45
CA VAL A 233 15.23 0.64 -0.53
C VAL A 233 14.07 1.53 -0.08
N ASP A 234 12.95 0.92 0.26
CA ASP A 234 11.76 1.64 0.74
C ASP A 234 11.90 2.05 2.22
N GLN A 235 12.61 1.21 2.98
CA GLN A 235 12.77 1.37 4.42
C GLN A 235 14.18 0.99 4.87
N VAL A 236 14.62 1.58 5.99
CA VAL A 236 15.90 1.25 6.62
C VAL A 236 15.66 0.94 8.09
N ILE A 237 16.27 -0.13 8.60
CA ILE A 237 16.33 -0.42 10.03
C ILE A 237 17.69 0.07 10.55
N SER A 238 17.64 1.03 11.47
CA SER A 238 18.79 1.44 12.29
C SER A 238 18.75 0.71 13.63
N ALA A 239 19.89 0.22 14.11
CA ALA A 239 19.98 -0.46 15.39
C ALA A 239 21.19 0.04 16.21
N ALA A 240 21.03 0.05 17.53
CA ALA A 240 22.05 0.52 18.45
C ALA A 240 22.07 -0.31 19.73
N ILE A 241 23.26 -0.42 20.33
CA ILE A 241 23.51 -1.04 21.64
C ILE A 241 24.19 -0.02 22.57
N TYR A 242 23.67 0.08 23.78
CA TYR A 242 24.15 0.96 24.84
C TYR A 242 24.44 0.16 26.10
N THR A 243 25.48 0.56 26.84
CA THR A 243 25.84 -0.03 28.14
C THR A 243 25.41 0.93 29.25
N LEU A 244 24.52 0.48 30.15
CA LEU A 244 24.09 1.27 31.31
C LEU A 244 25.06 1.11 32.48
N SER A 245 25.47 -0.13 32.73
CA SER A 245 26.43 -0.54 33.75
C SER A 245 27.05 -1.89 33.32
N PRO A 246 28.13 -2.36 33.96
CA PRO A 246 28.73 -3.64 33.62
C PRO A 246 27.69 -4.76 33.65
N GLY A 247 27.47 -5.44 32.52
CA GLY A 247 26.48 -6.50 32.37
C GLY A 247 25.05 -6.05 32.05
N HIS A 248 24.75 -4.74 32.03
CA HIS A 248 23.41 -4.23 31.71
C HIS A 248 23.41 -3.46 30.38
N PHE A 249 22.64 -3.97 29.42
CA PHE A 249 22.60 -3.44 28.06
C PHE A 249 21.21 -2.98 27.66
N VAL A 250 21.17 -1.95 26.81
CA VAL A 250 19.97 -1.49 26.12
C VAL A 250 20.21 -1.68 24.62
N LEU A 251 19.37 -2.46 23.97
CA LEU A 251 19.35 -2.58 22.53
C LEU A 251 18.13 -1.84 22.00
N SER A 252 18.29 -1.08 20.93
CA SER A 252 17.22 -0.33 20.28
C SER A 252 17.26 -0.57 18.78
N ALA A 253 16.10 -0.70 18.15
CA ALA A 253 15.97 -0.72 16.71
C ALA A 253 14.84 0.22 16.27
N LYS A 254 15.06 0.94 15.16
CA LYS A 254 14.10 1.85 14.56
C LYS A 254 13.93 1.51 13.08
N LEU A 255 12.70 1.57 12.60
CA LEU A 255 12.35 1.46 11.19
C LEU A 255 12.03 2.83 10.64
N LEU A 256 12.77 3.23 9.61
CA LEU A 256 12.61 4.51 8.93
C LEU A 256 12.00 4.28 7.55
N GLU A 257 10.97 5.05 7.22
CA GLU A 257 10.42 5.14 5.87
C GLU A 257 11.16 6.24 5.11
N ILE A 258 11.81 5.86 4.01
CA ILE A 258 12.72 6.73 3.26
C ILE A 258 11.97 7.90 2.62
N ARG A 259 10.85 7.60 1.94
CA ARG A 259 10.08 8.60 1.19
C ARG A 259 9.59 9.76 2.07
N ASN A 260 9.15 9.45 3.29
CA ASN A 260 8.56 10.43 4.21
C ASN A 260 9.56 10.90 5.27
N ARG A 261 10.74 10.27 5.37
CA ARG A 261 11.78 10.54 6.38
C ARG A 261 11.22 10.46 7.80
N GLN A 262 10.42 9.42 8.05
CA GLN A 262 9.72 9.23 9.32
C GLN A 262 10.11 7.90 9.95
N ILE A 263 10.22 7.89 11.28
CA ILE A 263 10.31 6.67 12.06
C ILE A 263 8.90 6.09 12.16
N VAL A 264 8.68 4.97 11.51
CA VAL A 264 7.37 4.29 11.45
C VAL A 264 7.24 3.19 12.50
N ALA A 265 8.36 2.73 13.06
CA ALA A 265 8.39 1.80 14.19
C ALA A 265 9.68 1.96 15.00
N SER A 266 9.62 1.67 16.30
CA SER A 266 10.77 1.66 17.18
C SER A 266 10.55 0.69 18.33
N GLU A 267 11.56 -0.10 18.67
CA GLU A 267 11.55 -1.00 19.82
C GLU A 267 12.86 -0.92 20.58
N SER A 268 12.79 -1.17 21.89
CA SER A 268 13.96 -1.26 22.75
C SER A 268 13.80 -2.34 23.81
N ILE A 269 14.92 -2.99 24.13
CA ILE A 269 15.02 -4.01 25.17
C ILE A 269 16.14 -3.62 26.11
N THR A 270 15.84 -3.60 27.40
CA THR A 270 16.85 -3.49 28.46
C THR A 270 16.96 -4.83 29.15
N ALA A 271 18.19 -5.35 29.28
CA ALA A 271 18.41 -6.63 29.93
C ALA A 271 19.82 -6.75 30.50
N GLU A 272 19.94 -7.59 31.53
CA GLU A 272 21.23 -8.06 32.03
C GLU A 272 21.70 -9.24 31.17
N ALA A 273 22.93 -9.15 30.67
CA ALA A 273 23.57 -10.21 29.88
C ALA A 273 25.08 -10.11 29.97
N ASN A 274 25.76 -11.21 29.65
CA ASN A 274 27.17 -11.19 29.29
C ASN A 274 27.31 -11.12 27.76
N LEU A 275 28.55 -11.04 27.25
CA LEU A 275 28.80 -11.01 25.80
C LEU A 275 28.20 -12.22 25.06
N ILE A 276 28.14 -13.39 25.70
CA ILE A 276 27.59 -14.63 25.14
C ILE A 276 26.06 -14.55 25.01
N GLY A 277 25.39 -13.81 25.89
CA GLY A 277 23.93 -13.64 25.88
C GLY A 277 23.42 -12.54 24.95
N LEU A 278 24.30 -11.68 24.42
CA LEU A 278 23.91 -10.58 23.52
C LEU A 278 23.20 -11.06 22.24
N PRO A 279 23.64 -12.12 21.54
CA PRO A 279 22.92 -12.64 20.37
C PRO A 279 21.45 -12.99 20.66
N THR A 280 21.15 -13.61 21.81
CA THR A 280 19.77 -13.93 22.21
C THR A 280 18.93 -12.69 22.47
N LEU A 281 19.52 -11.63 23.02
CA LEU A 281 18.83 -10.34 23.17
C LEU A 281 18.55 -9.67 21.83
N VAL A 282 19.48 -9.79 20.87
CA VAL A 282 19.31 -9.31 19.50
C VAL A 282 18.15 -10.03 18.79
N GLU A 283 18.08 -11.36 18.90
CA GLU A 283 16.96 -12.13 18.33
C GLU A 283 15.62 -11.71 18.91
N ARG A 284 15.58 -11.49 20.23
CA ARG A 284 14.38 -11.01 20.92
C ARG A 284 13.98 -9.61 20.46
N LEU A 285 14.95 -8.73 20.20
CA LEU A 285 14.69 -7.40 19.64
C LEU A 285 14.06 -7.50 18.26
N ALA A 286 14.59 -8.38 17.39
CA ALA A 286 14.00 -8.62 16.07
C ALA A 286 12.56 -9.11 16.18
N ASP A 287 12.30 -10.07 17.08
CA ASP A 287 10.96 -10.62 17.30
C ASP A 287 9.98 -9.56 17.83
N GLN A 288 10.42 -8.70 18.75
CA GLN A 288 9.59 -7.60 19.25
C GLN A 288 9.32 -6.57 18.17
N LEU A 289 10.33 -6.20 17.39
CA LEU A 289 10.20 -5.27 16.28
C LEU A 289 9.17 -5.78 15.27
N LEU A 290 9.18 -7.07 14.94
CA LEU A 290 8.23 -7.68 14.01
C LEU A 290 6.84 -7.87 14.59
N SER A 291 6.72 -8.34 15.82
CA SER A 291 5.42 -8.67 16.44
C SER A 291 4.58 -7.45 16.76
N LYS A 292 5.21 -6.35 17.21
CA LYS A 292 4.51 -5.12 17.59
C LYS A 292 4.22 -4.20 16.41
N ASN A 293 4.92 -4.37 15.29
CA ASN A 293 4.79 -3.49 14.14
C ASN A 293 4.25 -4.27 12.94
N LYS A 294 2.92 -4.42 12.87
CA LYS A 294 2.22 -5.04 11.72
C LYS A 294 2.57 -4.37 10.38
N ALA A 295 3.03 -3.11 10.39
CA ALA A 295 3.52 -2.38 9.21
C ALA A 295 4.76 -3.00 8.55
N LEU A 296 5.54 -3.83 9.28
CA LEU A 296 6.66 -4.61 8.75
C LEU A 296 6.23 -5.91 8.09
N LEU A 297 5.11 -6.46 8.51
CA LEU A 297 4.68 -7.79 8.10
C LEU A 297 3.81 -7.64 6.85
N SER A 298 4.41 -7.89 5.69
CA SER A 298 3.63 -8.16 4.48
C SER A 298 2.61 -9.28 4.81
N PRO A 299 1.32 -9.16 4.43
CA PRO A 299 0.44 -10.31 4.51
C PRO A 299 1.03 -11.41 3.63
N LYS A 300 1.18 -12.62 4.19
CA LYS A 300 1.53 -13.81 3.42
C LYS A 300 0.51 -13.90 2.28
N ILE A 301 0.96 -13.76 1.03
CA ILE A 301 0.13 -14.07 -0.12
C ILE A 301 -0.05 -15.59 -0.08
N GLU A 302 -1.15 -16.05 0.52
CA GLU A 302 -1.59 -17.41 0.24
C GLU A 302 -1.91 -17.47 -1.26
N PRO A 303 -1.41 -18.48 -1.98
CA PRO A 303 -1.80 -18.67 -3.37
C PRO A 303 -3.33 -18.76 -3.39
N PHE A 304 -3.95 -17.83 -4.10
CA PHE A 304 -5.39 -17.78 -4.27
C PHE A 304 -5.81 -19.09 -4.95
N LEU A 305 -6.28 -20.06 -4.18
CA LEU A 305 -6.95 -21.23 -4.73
C LEU A 305 -8.24 -20.70 -5.34
N VAL A 306 -8.25 -20.59 -6.66
CA VAL A 306 -9.44 -20.28 -7.44
C VAL A 306 -10.45 -21.41 -7.14
N PRO A 307 -11.63 -21.11 -6.57
CA PRO A 307 -12.67 -22.13 -6.43
C PRO A 307 -13.06 -22.56 -7.84
N SER A 308 -12.96 -23.85 -8.14
CA SER A 308 -13.21 -24.44 -9.46
C SER A 308 -14.68 -24.46 -9.89
N ASN A 309 -15.50 -23.54 -9.39
CA ASN A 309 -16.91 -23.42 -9.78
C ASN A 309 -17.05 -22.39 -10.90
N GLU A 310 -16.42 -22.66 -12.04
CA GLU A 310 -16.91 -22.12 -13.32
C GLU A 310 -18.07 -23.02 -13.78
N PRO A 311 -19.25 -22.46 -14.14
CA PRO A 311 -20.30 -23.25 -14.76
C PRO A 311 -19.79 -23.79 -16.11
N GLN A 312 -19.82 -25.12 -16.27
CA GLN A 312 -19.49 -25.76 -17.54
C GLN A 312 -20.39 -25.23 -18.65
N TRP A 313 -19.77 -24.55 -19.62
CA TRP A 313 -20.43 -24.10 -20.83
C TRP A 313 -20.75 -25.32 -21.71
N THR A 314 -22.04 -25.57 -21.96
CA THR A 314 -22.48 -26.49 -23.01
C THR A 314 -22.76 -25.69 -24.29
N PRO A 315 -22.17 -26.05 -25.44
CA PRO A 315 -22.42 -25.35 -26.70
C PRO A 315 -23.90 -25.45 -27.11
N PRO A 316 -24.48 -24.36 -27.64
CA PRO A 316 -25.84 -24.39 -28.16
C PRO A 316 -25.87 -25.24 -29.44
N GLY A 317 -26.56 -26.39 -29.38
CA GLY A 317 -26.73 -27.28 -30.54
C GLY A 317 -26.70 -28.79 -30.22
N ALA A 318 -26.38 -29.19 -28.99
CA ALA A 318 -26.54 -30.58 -28.57
C ALA A 318 -28.05 -30.88 -28.36
N LYS A 319 -28.68 -31.49 -29.37
CA LYS A 319 -29.95 -32.22 -29.17
C LYS A 319 -29.69 -33.44 -28.27
N PRO A 320 -30.71 -33.85 -27.49
CA PRO A 320 -30.54 -34.77 -26.36
C PRO A 320 -29.96 -36.13 -26.75
#